data_AF-A0A7L1DV21-F1
#
_entry.id   AF-A0A7L1DV21-F1
#
_cell.length_a   1.000
_cell.length_b   1.000
_cell.length_c   1.000
_cell.angle_alpha   90.00
_cell.angle_beta   90.00
_cell.angle_gamma   90.00
#
_symmetry.space_group_name_H-M   'P 1'
#
loop_
_entity.id
_entity.type
_entity.pdbx_description
1 polymer ?
#
loop_
_entity_poly.entity_id
_entity_poly.type
_entity_poly.pdbx_seq_one_letter_code
_entity_poly.pdbx_strand_id
1 'polypeptide(L)' 'GESWGHAATVRLILHWDNSQRLATLYKSPSQKESTIAYHITCHGFRDVQPPAVTHRPGGAELNPRKRPRAEEEK' A
#
# COMPACT_ATOMS: atom_id res chain seq x y z
N GLY A 1 22.20 -5.08 21.84
CA GLY A 1 21.25 -4.27 21.03
C GLY A 1 20.23 -3.52 21.88
N GLU A 2 19.80 -4.07 23.01
CA GLU A 2 18.69 -3.53 23.81
C GLU A 2 18.94 -2.16 24.45
N SER A 3 20.20 -1.85 24.80
CA SER A 3 20.58 -0.57 25.41
C SER A 3 20.28 0.65 24.52
N TRP A 4 20.23 0.48 23.20
CA TRP A 4 19.85 1.54 22.24
C TRP A 4 18.37 1.51 21.89
N GLY A 5 17.63 0.53 22.40
CA GLY A 5 16.22 0.35 22.09
C GLY A 5 15.38 1.56 22.50
N HIS A 6 15.73 2.23 23.59
CA HIS A 6 14.98 3.40 24.06
C HIS A 6 15.28 4.68 23.26
N ALA A 7 16.38 4.72 22.49
CA ALA A 7 16.78 5.91 21.74
C ALA A 7 15.98 6.13 20.46
N ALA A 8 15.62 5.05 19.75
CA ALA A 8 14.86 5.13 18.51
C ALA A 8 13.36 4.91 18.74
N THR A 9 12.56 5.91 18.39
CA THR A 9 11.08 5.85 18.47
C THR A 9 10.47 5.02 17.33
N VAL A 10 11.15 4.93 16.19
CA VAL A 10 10.76 4.15 15.02
C VAL A 10 11.85 3.15 14.67
N ARG A 11 11.48 1.89 14.42
CA ARG A 11 12.42 0.83 14.04
C ARG A 11 11.93 0.08 12.80
N LEU A 12 12.78 0.05 11.78
CA LEU A 12 12.58 -0.73 10.57
C LEU A 12 13.54 -1.92 10.54
N ILE A 13 13.04 -3.10 10.20
CA ILE A 13 13.84 -4.28 9.90
C ILE A 13 13.87 -4.42 8.39
N LEU A 14 15.05 -4.27 7.79
CA LEU A 14 15.27 -4.51 6.37
C LEU A 14 15.75 -5.94 6.20
N HIS A 15 15.02 -6.74 5.44
CA HIS A 15 15.36 -8.13 5.21
C HIS A 15 15.01 -8.56 3.79
N TRP A 16 15.54 -9.71 3.40
CA TRP A 16 15.14 -10.39 2.19
C TRP A 16 14.07 -11.42 2.54
N ASP A 17 13.11 -11.58 1.64
CA ASP A 17 12.24 -12.75 1.57
C ASP A 17 12.35 -13.31 0.15
N ASN A 18 13.07 -14.44 0.03
CA ASN A 18 13.53 -14.97 -1.25
C ASN A 18 14.31 -13.91 -2.05
N SER A 19 13.83 -13.54 -3.23
CA SER A 19 14.40 -12.51 -4.11
C SER A 19 13.80 -11.11 -3.90
N GLN A 20 12.82 -10.95 -3.01
CA GLN A 20 12.16 -9.68 -2.73
C GLN A 20 12.80 -9.01 -1.50
N ARG A 21 13.05 -7.70 -1.58
CA ARG A 21 13.43 -6.89 -0.42
C ARG A 21 12.19 -6.40 0.30
N LEU A 22 12.15 -6.62 1.61
CA LEU A 22 11.06 -6.22 2.50
C LEU A 22 11.57 -5.32 3.62
N ALA A 23 10.74 -4.35 4.00
CA ALA A 23 10.93 -3.51 5.17
C ALA A 23 9.76 -3.72 6.12
N THR A 24 10.07 -4.17 7.33
CA THR A 24 9.08 -4.39 8.40
C THR A 24 9.21 -3.29 9.43
N LEU A 25 8.11 -2.56 9.66
CA LEU A 25 7.99 -1.63 10.76
C LEU A 25 7.78 -2.39 12.06
N TYR A 26 8.84 -2.60 12.82
CA TYR A 26 8.81 -3.41 14.04
C TYR A 26 8.26 -2.65 15.25
N LYS A 27 8.61 -1.36 15.39
CA LYS A 27 8.14 -0.54 16.51
C LYS A 27 7.89 0.89 16.06
N SER A 28 6.69 1.41 16.35
CA SER A 28 6.31 2.82 16.18
C SER A 28 5.26 3.20 17.23
N PRO A 29 5.27 4.44 17.76
CA PRO A 29 4.24 4.93 18.66
C PRO A 29 2.89 5.21 17.96
N SER A 30 2.89 5.42 16.64
CA SER A 30 1.71 5.88 15.88
C SER A 30 1.23 4.93 14.79
N GLN A 31 2.02 3.90 14.46
CA GLN A 31 1.74 2.98 13.37
C GLN A 31 1.83 1.54 13.86
N LYS A 32 0.93 0.70 13.37
CA LYS A 32 0.97 -0.75 13.62
C LYS A 32 2.13 -1.38 12.87
N GLU A 33 2.59 -2.53 13.36
CA GLU A 33 3.53 -3.36 12.63
C GLU A 33 2.97 -3.68 11.25
N SER A 34 3.81 -3.47 10.24
CA SER A 34 3.47 -3.72 8.84
C SER A 34 4.73 -3.98 8.04
N THR A 35 4.61 -4.79 6.99
CA THR A 35 5.70 -5.16 6.11
C THR A 35 5.37 -4.72 4.69
N ILE A 36 6.29 -4.01 4.06
CA ILE A 36 6.17 -3.57 2.67
C ILE A 36 7.34 -4.05 1.83
N ALA A 37 7.09 -4.27 0.54
CA ALA A 37 8.14 -4.53 -0.43
C ALA A 37 8.72 -3.22 -0.97
N TYR A 38 10.00 -3.22 -1.32
CA TYR A 38 10.66 -2.08 -1.97
C TYR A 38 11.74 -2.56 -2.94
N HIS A 39 12.18 -1.68 -3.84
CA HIS A 39 13.33 -1.89 -4.72
C HIS A 39 14.46 -0.91 -4.40
N ILE A 40 15.71 -1.33 -4.59
CA ILE A 40 16.86 -0.43 -4.62
C ILE A 40 17.40 -0.41 -6.04
N THR A 41 17.40 0.77 -6.63
CA THR A 41 17.96 1.04 -7.97
C THR A 41 19.25 1.87 -7.83
N CYS A 42 19.95 2.12 -8.93
CA CYS A 42 21.07 3.07 -8.96
C CYS A 42 20.66 4.49 -8.50
N HIS A 43 19.37 4.81 -8.53
CA HIS A 43 18.81 6.07 -8.05
C HIS A 43 18.21 5.98 -6.63
N GLY A 44 18.48 4.90 -5.88
CA GLY A 44 18.01 4.69 -4.50
C GLY A 44 16.72 3.88 -4.37
N PHE A 45 16.01 4.08 -3.26
CA PHE A 45 14.78 3.36 -2.89
C PHE A 45 13.62 3.70 -3.82
N ARG A 46 12.86 2.68 -4.23
CA ARG A 46 11.69 2.79 -5.10
C ARG A 46 10.56 1.90 -4.59
N ASP A 47 9.34 2.30 -4.92
CA ASP A 47 8.16 1.50 -4.69
C ASP A 47 8.16 0.25 -5.61
N VAL A 48 7.49 -0.80 -5.17
CA VAL A 48 7.18 -1.95 -6.02
C VAL A 48 5.88 -1.61 -6.73
N GLN A 49 5.93 -1.47 -8.05
CA GLN A 49 4.69 -1.21 -8.80
C GLN A 49 3.67 -2.32 -8.49
N PRO A 50 2.44 -1.97 -8.08
CA PRO A 50 1.39 -2.96 -7.99
C PRO A 50 1.20 -3.58 -9.37
N PRO A 51 0.85 -4.88 -9.46
CA PRO A 51 0.53 -5.49 -10.75
C PRO A 51 -0.52 -4.62 -11.44
N ALA A 52 -0.31 -4.34 -12.73
CA ALA A 52 -1.19 -3.49 -13.49
C ALA A 52 -2.64 -3.92 -13.26
N VAL A 53 -3.44 -3.03 -12.67
CA VAL A 53 -4.87 -3.22 -12.64
C VAL A 53 -5.33 -3.21 -14.09
N THR A 54 -5.62 -4.39 -14.63
CA THR A 54 -6.29 -4.53 -15.91
C THR A 54 -7.68 -3.92 -15.72
N HIS A 55 -7.80 -2.60 -15.88
CA HIS A 55 -9.08 -1.97 -16.12
C HIS A 55 -9.58 -2.57 -17.43
N ARG A 56 -10.38 -3.64 -17.33
CA ARG A 56 -11.12 -4.15 -18.47
C ARG A 56 -11.98 -2.97 -18.94
N PRO A 57 -11.83 -2.47 -20.17
CA PRO A 57 -12.79 -1.52 -20.71
C PRO A 57 -14.05 -2.34 -21.03
N GLY A 58 -14.94 -2.52 -20.06
CA GLY A 58 -16.06 -3.44 -20.22
C GLY A 58 -17.06 -3.37 -19.09
N GLY A 59 -18.04 -2.47 -19.26
CA GLY A 59 -19.31 -2.49 -18.52
C GLY A 59 -19.51 -1.22 -17.71
N ALA A 60 -20.38 -0.35 -18.19
CA ALA A 60 -20.91 0.78 -17.44
C ALA A 60 -21.55 0.27 -16.13
N GLU A 61 -20.83 0.40 -15.02
CA GLU A 61 -21.46 0.27 -13.70
C GLU A 61 -22.40 1.47 -13.52
N LEU A 62 -23.70 1.20 -13.64
CA LEU A 62 -24.73 2.17 -13.31
C LEU A 62 -24.59 2.52 -11.83
N ASN A 63 -24.12 3.74 -11.57
CA ASN A 63 -24.01 4.29 -10.23
C ASN A 63 -25.36 4.17 -9.49
N PRO A 64 -25.46 3.37 -8.41
CA PRO A 64 -26.72 3.18 -7.68
C PRO A 64 -27.23 4.46 -7.00
N ARG A 65 -26.43 5.54 -6.98
CA ARG A 65 -26.84 6.87 -6.49
C ARG A 65 -27.60 7.71 -7.52
N LYS A 66 -27.69 7.30 -8.78
CA LYS A 66 -28.54 7.98 -9.76
C LYS A 66 -29.96 7.44 -9.67
N ARG A 67 -30.82 8.17 -8.96
CA ARG A 67 -32.28 7.95 -9.00
C ARG A 67 -32.77 8.18 -10.44
N PRO A 68 -33.52 7.25 -11.06
CA PRO A 68 -34.18 7.52 -12.32
C PRO A 68 -35.18 8.66 -12.09
N ARG A 69 -35.12 9.70 -12.93
CA ARG A 69 -36.20 10.70 -12.96
C ARG A 69 -37.36 10.03 -13.70
N ALA A 70 -38.43 9.71 -12.99
CA ALA A 70 -39.68 9.32 -13.64
C ALA A 70 -40.17 10.55 -14.42
N GLU A 71 -40.27 10.42 -15.74
CA GLU A 71 -41.10 11.33 -16.53
C GLU A 71 -42.55 11.01 -16.16
N GLU A 72 -43.22 11.96 -15.51
CA GLU A 72 -44.68 11.93 -15.35
C GLU A 72 -45.31 12.09 -16.74
N GLU A 73 -45.86 11.00 -17.26
CA GLU A 73 -46.72 11.00 -18.44
C GLU A 73 -48.15 11.39 -18.00
N LYS A 74 -48.49 12.63 -18.35
CA LYS A 74 -49.81 13.24 -18.66
C LYS A 74 -51.05 12.86 -17.84
#